data_AF-A0A286IN77-F1
#
_entry.id   AF-A0A286IN77-F1
#
_cell.length_a   1.000
_cell.length_b   1.000
_cell.length_c   1.000
_cell.angle_alpha   90.00
_cell.angle_beta   90.00
_cell.angle_gamma   90.00
#
_symmetry.space_group_name_H-M   'P 1'
#
loop_
_entity.id
_entity.type
_entity.pdbx_description
1 polymer ?
#
loop_
_entity_poly.entity_id
_entity_poly.type
_entity_poly.pdbx_seq_one_letter_code
_entity_poly.pdbx_strand_id
1 'polypeptide(L)'
;MIDYQISAMSKFLKIIGVNNPKDESNSFILYIVLFSLVVTTALMVFLGLSFCKNWAYVLSNFFIVVLALTAVGFLLGFIFGIPRSVADRFNKTMNKFDTENQSDQPYADNTNLEEISDWITKIIVGLALIKFRAIFSYISLGATQIAESFPTSQNMTVFSHGMIYFYFTLGFLWGYFWTRTRFGNMLVKSKIDRDQIMRIANENLSAYATPSDGPRVMENDSLFSLESLLLNKPILYNDDTQKGRWGSKSENKGFRIQTKVTAVAQGLFELLIEVTAFEPDSNFKTDIIVFLDRTFPTNTLYLKPTGRTVSVKVIAYEAFTIGALVNNEVELELDLQRQQGYPKEFYY
;
A
#
# COMPACT_ATOMS: atom_id res chain seq x y z
N MET A 1 -11.12 -32.73 21.95
CA MET A 1 -10.33 -31.67 22.63
C MET A 1 -9.05 -31.34 21.88
N ILE A 2 -8.33 -32.35 21.36
CA ILE A 2 -7.09 -32.18 20.56
C ILE A 2 -7.34 -31.45 19.23
N ASP A 3 -8.37 -31.83 18.46
CA ASP A 3 -8.66 -31.16 17.17
C ASP A 3 -9.07 -29.68 17.31
N TYR A 4 -9.72 -29.33 18.42
CA TYR A 4 -10.08 -27.95 18.73
C TYR A 4 -8.83 -27.09 19.03
N GLN A 5 -7.88 -27.63 19.80
CA GLN A 5 -6.61 -26.98 20.09
C GLN A 5 -5.78 -26.77 18.82
N ILE A 6 -5.75 -27.75 17.91
CA ILE A 6 -5.07 -27.66 16.61
C ILE A 6 -5.72 -26.58 15.72
N SER A 7 -7.05 -26.50 15.70
CA SER A 7 -7.80 -25.48 14.94
C SER A 7 -7.58 -24.06 15.50
N ALA A 8 -7.59 -23.91 16.83
CA ALA A 8 -7.33 -22.62 17.48
C ALA A 8 -5.88 -22.15 17.24
N MET A 9 -4.91 -23.06 17.32
CA MET A 9 -3.51 -22.77 17.03
C MET A 9 -3.32 -22.37 15.56
N SER A 10 -3.95 -23.07 14.62
CA SER A 10 -3.91 -22.72 13.19
C SER A 10 -4.50 -21.34 12.90
N LYS A 11 -5.62 -20.98 13.55
CA LYS A 11 -6.21 -19.64 13.44
C LYS A 11 -5.30 -18.57 14.04
N PHE A 12 -4.72 -18.82 15.21
CA PHE A 12 -3.77 -17.91 15.84
C PHE A 12 -2.54 -17.67 14.97
N LEU A 13 -1.94 -18.74 14.42
CA LEU A 13 -0.82 -18.67 13.48
C LEU A 13 -1.15 -17.80 12.26
N LYS A 14 -2.36 -17.95 11.69
CA LYS A 14 -2.83 -17.06 10.60
C LYS A 14 -2.97 -15.61 11.02
N ILE A 15 -3.48 -15.34 12.22
CA ILE A 15 -3.65 -13.96 12.76
C ILE A 15 -2.29 -13.27 12.93
N ILE A 16 -1.28 -13.99 13.42
CA ILE A 16 0.10 -13.48 13.49
C ILE A 16 0.86 -13.64 12.15
N GLY A 17 0.16 -13.99 11.07
CA GLY A 17 0.64 -14.11 9.68
C GLY A 17 1.55 -15.30 9.38
N VAL A 18 1.75 -16.23 10.31
CA VAL A 18 2.56 -17.46 10.13
C VAL A 18 1.77 -18.43 9.25
N ASN A 19 1.98 -18.31 7.94
CA ASN A 19 1.31 -19.15 6.93
C ASN A 19 2.02 -20.48 6.68
N ASN A 20 3.34 -20.55 6.93
CA ASN A 20 4.12 -21.79 6.87
C ASN A 20 5.21 -21.78 7.97
N PRO A 21 5.09 -22.64 9.01
CA PRO A 21 6.06 -22.72 10.09
C PRO A 21 7.37 -23.41 9.69
N LYS A 22 7.54 -23.84 8.43
CA LYS A 22 8.80 -24.38 7.90
C LYS A 22 9.74 -23.31 7.32
N ASP A 23 9.25 -22.09 7.14
CA ASP A 23 10.05 -20.94 6.73
C ASP A 23 10.84 -20.43 7.96
N GLU A 24 12.18 -20.39 7.86
CA GLU A 24 13.08 -20.08 8.98
C GLU A 24 12.75 -18.73 9.63
N SER A 25 12.33 -17.73 8.84
CA SER A 25 11.93 -16.41 9.36
C SER A 25 10.64 -16.48 10.17
N ASN A 26 9.72 -17.37 9.81
CA ASN A 26 8.44 -17.55 10.52
C ASN A 26 8.63 -18.34 11.81
N SER A 27 9.55 -19.31 11.80
CA SER A 27 9.93 -20.10 12.97
C SER A 27 10.54 -19.21 14.05
N PHE A 28 11.44 -18.30 13.69
CA PHE A 28 12.09 -17.41 14.65
C PHE A 28 11.10 -16.50 15.40
N ILE A 29 10.18 -15.85 14.69
CA ILE A 29 9.13 -15.01 15.30
C ILE A 29 8.23 -15.86 16.20
N LEU A 30 7.85 -17.05 15.75
CA LEU A 30 7.05 -17.97 16.54
C LEU A 30 7.75 -18.37 17.85
N TYR A 31 9.06 -18.64 17.82
CA TYR A 31 9.83 -18.94 19.03
C TYR A 31 9.87 -17.76 20.00
N ILE A 32 10.04 -16.53 19.51
CA ILE A 32 10.00 -15.32 20.35
C ILE A 32 8.62 -15.16 20.99
N VAL A 33 7.55 -15.36 20.22
CA VAL A 33 6.16 -15.28 20.71
C VAL A 33 5.93 -16.31 21.81
N LEU A 34 6.25 -17.57 21.54
CA LEU A 34 6.08 -18.67 22.51
C LEU A 34 6.92 -18.44 23.77
N PHE A 35 8.18 -18.04 23.61
CA PHE A 35 9.06 -17.70 24.73
C PHE A 35 8.45 -16.60 25.61
N SER A 36 7.97 -15.52 25.01
CA SER A 36 7.35 -14.42 25.76
C SER A 36 6.08 -14.83 26.51
N LEU A 37 5.27 -15.70 25.91
CA LEU A 37 4.02 -16.19 26.50
C LEU A 37 4.32 -17.12 27.68
N VAL A 38 5.31 -18.01 27.54
CA VAL A 38 5.76 -18.89 28.63
C VAL A 38 6.30 -18.08 29.80
N VAL A 39 7.20 -17.12 29.54
CA VAL A 39 7.78 -16.27 30.60
C VAL A 39 6.70 -15.45 31.30
N THR A 40 5.78 -14.85 30.56
CA THR A 40 4.68 -14.05 31.14
C THR A 40 3.73 -14.90 31.97
N THR A 41 3.39 -16.11 31.49
CA THR A 41 2.54 -17.05 32.24
C THR A 41 3.23 -17.52 33.52
N ALA A 42 4.51 -17.86 33.45
CA ALA A 42 5.30 -18.27 34.62
C ALA A 42 5.36 -17.15 35.68
N LEU A 43 5.56 -15.89 35.24
CA LEU A 43 5.55 -14.72 36.14
C LEU A 43 4.17 -14.48 36.75
N MET A 44 3.08 -14.64 35.98
CA MET A 44 1.72 -14.54 36.54
C MET A 44 1.45 -15.61 37.58
N VAL A 45 1.81 -16.86 37.31
CA VAL A 45 1.65 -17.95 38.29
C VAL A 45 2.48 -17.66 39.55
N PHE A 46 3.74 -17.25 39.39
CA PHE A 46 4.60 -16.90 40.50
C PHE A 46 4.04 -15.74 41.35
N LEU A 47 3.56 -14.66 40.72
CA LEU A 47 2.96 -13.53 41.41
C LEU A 47 1.63 -13.90 42.08
N GLY A 48 0.79 -14.69 41.42
CA GLY A 48 -0.48 -15.17 41.99
C GLY A 48 -0.27 -16.02 43.25
N LEU A 49 0.73 -16.91 43.23
CA LEU A 49 1.13 -17.73 44.39
C LEU A 49 1.82 -16.90 45.48
N SER A 50 2.61 -15.90 45.11
CA SER A 50 3.29 -15.03 46.08
C SER A 50 2.31 -14.11 46.82
N PHE A 51 1.24 -13.70 46.15
CA PHE A 51 0.23 -12.78 46.66
C PHE A 51 -1.16 -13.42 46.80
N CYS A 52 -1.25 -14.65 47.32
CA CYS A 52 -2.49 -15.45 47.40
C CYS A 52 -3.74 -14.69 47.89
N LYS A 53 -3.61 -13.73 48.82
CA LYS A 53 -4.76 -12.95 49.33
C LYS A 53 -5.21 -11.83 48.39
N ASN A 54 -4.29 -11.24 47.62
CA ASN A 54 -4.52 -10.08 46.75
C ASN A 54 -4.23 -10.41 45.27
N TRP A 55 -4.29 -11.69 44.90
CA TRP A 55 -3.79 -12.19 43.62
C TRP A 55 -4.46 -11.49 42.42
N ALA A 56 -5.77 -11.26 42.48
CA ALA A 56 -6.51 -10.62 41.39
C ALA A 56 -6.05 -9.18 41.14
N TYR A 57 -5.83 -8.40 42.21
CA TYR A 57 -5.34 -7.03 42.13
C TYR A 57 -3.90 -6.97 41.57
N VAL A 58 -3.02 -7.84 42.07
CA VAL A 58 -1.63 -7.93 41.63
C VAL A 58 -1.53 -8.35 40.16
N LEU A 59 -2.29 -9.36 39.74
CA LEU A 59 -2.30 -9.81 38.35
C LEU A 59 -2.87 -8.76 37.40
N SER A 60 -3.91 -8.03 37.81
CA SER A 60 -4.49 -6.95 37.00
C SER A 60 -3.47 -5.82 36.77
N ASN A 61 -2.80 -5.36 37.83
CA ASN A 61 -1.75 -4.33 37.73
C ASN A 61 -0.55 -4.82 36.90
N PHE A 62 -0.11 -6.05 37.13
CA PHE A 62 0.96 -6.63 36.33
C PHE A 62 0.58 -6.65 34.84
N PHE A 63 -0.61 -7.15 34.51
CA PHE A 63 -1.05 -7.31 33.13
C PHE A 63 -1.17 -5.98 32.40
N ILE A 64 -1.80 -4.96 33.00
CA ILE A 64 -1.98 -3.67 32.34
C ILE A 64 -0.64 -2.97 32.08
N VAL A 65 0.30 -3.05 33.02
CA VAL A 65 1.63 -2.42 32.87
C VAL A 65 2.45 -3.15 31.81
N VAL A 66 2.48 -4.48 31.84
CA VAL A 66 3.15 -5.29 30.83
C VAL A 66 2.60 -5.03 29.43
N LEU A 67 1.27 -4.95 29.30
CA LEU A 67 0.62 -4.65 28.03
C LEU A 67 1.02 -3.26 27.50
N ALA A 68 1.02 -2.24 28.37
CA ALA A 68 1.41 -0.89 28.01
C ALA A 68 2.89 -0.82 27.55
N LEU A 69 3.81 -1.43 28.32
CA LEU A 69 5.24 -1.48 27.98
C LEU A 69 5.48 -2.19 26.66
N THR A 70 4.80 -3.32 26.45
CA THR A 70 4.90 -4.11 25.22
C THR A 70 4.34 -3.32 24.03
N ALA A 71 3.22 -2.61 24.19
CA ALA A 71 2.62 -1.81 23.13
C ALA A 71 3.51 -0.61 22.73
N VAL A 72 4.08 0.09 23.71
CA VAL A 72 5.01 1.21 23.45
C VAL A 72 6.28 0.71 22.77
N GLY A 73 6.85 -0.40 23.28
CA GLY A 73 7.97 -1.06 22.64
C GLY A 73 7.65 -1.46 21.21
N PHE A 74 6.50 -2.12 20.98
CA PHE A 74 6.04 -2.56 19.67
C PHE A 74 5.89 -1.41 18.69
N LEU A 75 5.30 -0.28 19.11
CA LEU A 75 5.14 0.87 18.24
C LEU A 75 6.49 1.44 17.80
N LEU A 76 7.45 1.54 18.71
CA LEU A 76 8.81 1.95 18.36
C LEU A 76 9.48 0.92 17.44
N GLY A 77 9.44 -0.35 17.81
CA GLY A 77 9.96 -1.45 17.00
C GLY A 77 9.37 -1.45 15.59
N PHE A 78 8.06 -1.21 15.49
CA PHE A 78 7.35 -1.09 14.23
C PHE A 78 7.93 0.03 13.37
N ILE A 79 8.11 1.24 13.93
CA ILE A 79 8.71 2.40 13.24
C ILE A 79 10.13 2.06 12.74
N PHE A 80 10.96 1.49 13.60
CA PHE A 80 12.33 1.10 13.24
C PHE A 80 12.40 -0.10 12.29
N GLY A 81 11.35 -0.93 12.26
CA GLY A 81 11.27 -2.13 11.46
C GLY A 81 10.76 -1.92 10.04
N ILE A 82 10.27 -0.71 9.68
CA ILE A 82 9.73 -0.44 8.34
C ILE A 82 10.87 -0.57 7.30
N PRO A 83 10.80 -1.54 6.37
CA PRO A 83 11.81 -1.66 5.34
C PRO A 83 11.74 -0.46 4.39
N ARG A 84 12.91 0.10 4.05
CA ARG A 84 13.07 1.34 3.26
C ARG A 84 12.20 1.35 1.99
N SER A 85 12.19 0.25 1.22
CA SER A 85 11.43 0.10 -0.04
C SER A 85 9.90 0.15 0.08
N VAL A 86 9.35 0.03 1.29
CA VAL A 86 7.90 -0.03 1.56
C VAL A 86 7.40 1.28 2.14
N ALA A 87 8.19 1.95 2.99
CA ALA A 87 7.95 3.32 3.45
C ALA A 87 7.96 4.31 2.28
N ASP A 88 8.86 4.13 1.31
CA ASP A 88 8.93 4.94 0.08
C ASP A 88 7.61 4.96 -0.69
N ARG A 89 6.92 3.80 -0.76
CA ARG A 89 5.63 3.70 -1.46
C ARG A 89 4.47 4.32 -0.68
N PHE A 90 4.56 4.41 0.65
CA PHE A 90 3.53 4.99 1.51
C PHE A 90 3.61 6.52 1.53
N ASN A 91 4.84 7.07 1.54
CA ASN A 91 5.07 8.52 1.46
C ASN A 91 4.87 9.08 0.04
N LYS A 92 5.10 8.30 -1.02
CA LYS A 92 4.80 8.72 -2.41
C LYS A 92 3.30 9.02 -2.64
N THR A 93 2.41 8.40 -1.86
CA THR A 93 0.97 8.69 -1.89
C THR A 93 0.61 9.97 -1.12
N MET A 94 1.47 10.46 -0.21
CA MET A 94 1.20 11.65 0.62
C MET A 94 1.92 12.93 0.17
N ASN A 95 3.12 12.85 -0.42
CA ASN A 95 3.91 14.03 -0.81
C ASN A 95 4.11 14.11 -2.33
N LYS A 96 3.03 14.40 -3.06
CA LYS A 96 3.11 14.92 -4.45
C LYS A 96 3.02 16.44 -4.47
N PHE A 97 4.00 17.11 -3.87
CA PHE A 97 4.34 18.47 -4.22
C PHE A 97 5.87 18.53 -4.19
N ASP A 98 6.45 18.95 -5.31
CA ASP A 98 7.86 19.31 -5.50
C ASP A 98 8.87 18.17 -5.69
N THR A 99 9.14 17.81 -6.95
CA THR A 99 10.37 18.22 -7.69
C THR A 99 10.55 17.32 -8.92
N GLU A 100 10.72 17.99 -10.05
CA GLU A 100 10.80 17.48 -11.42
C GLU A 100 12.26 17.17 -11.80
N ASN A 101 12.45 16.20 -12.70
CA ASN A 101 13.69 15.71 -13.34
C ASN A 101 14.43 14.54 -12.66
N GLN A 102 14.11 13.31 -13.10
CA GLN A 102 15.14 12.37 -13.59
C GLN A 102 14.52 11.22 -14.41
N SER A 103 15.21 10.94 -15.52
CA SER A 103 14.99 9.94 -16.56
C SER A 103 15.00 8.50 -16.06
N ASP A 104 14.39 7.61 -16.86
CA ASP A 104 14.40 6.15 -16.75
C ASP A 104 15.71 5.56 -16.19
N GLN A 105 15.63 5.05 -14.96
CA GLN A 105 16.58 4.12 -14.35
C GLN A 105 15.77 3.00 -13.67
N PRO A 106 16.10 1.73 -13.90
CA PRO A 106 15.53 0.64 -13.13
C PRO A 106 16.03 0.75 -11.69
N TYR A 107 15.12 1.03 -10.76
CA TYR A 107 15.36 0.91 -9.32
C TYR A 107 16.53 1.77 -8.79
N ALA A 108 16.35 3.10 -8.76
CA ALA A 108 17.20 3.97 -7.96
C ALA A 108 16.75 3.90 -6.48
N ASP A 109 17.65 3.44 -5.61
CA ASP A 109 17.50 3.52 -4.16
C ASP A 109 17.37 4.99 -3.72
N ASN A 110 16.34 5.28 -2.95
CA ASN A 110 15.99 6.65 -2.55
C ASN A 110 16.54 6.96 -1.14
N THR A 111 17.47 7.91 -1.05
CA THR A 111 18.23 8.25 0.18
C THR A 111 17.45 9.10 1.19
N ASN A 112 16.25 9.55 0.84
CA ASN A 112 15.48 10.49 1.66
C ASN A 112 15.03 9.89 3.01
N LEU A 113 14.77 8.58 3.07
CA LEU A 113 14.47 7.87 4.33
C LEU A 113 15.74 7.47 5.10
N GLU A 114 16.88 7.38 4.42
CA GLU A 114 18.18 7.28 5.08
C GLU A 114 18.44 8.58 5.85
N GLU A 115 18.13 9.73 5.26
CA GLU A 115 18.22 11.03 5.92
C GLU A 115 17.20 11.23 7.05
N ILE A 116 15.93 10.81 6.89
CA ILE A 116 14.93 10.92 7.97
C ILE A 116 15.23 9.96 9.14
N SER A 117 15.66 8.73 8.84
CA SER A 117 16.08 7.78 9.88
C SER A 117 17.36 8.22 10.58
N ASP A 118 18.31 8.78 9.85
CA ASP A 118 19.51 9.42 10.40
C ASP A 118 19.15 10.67 11.23
N TRP A 119 18.20 11.49 10.78
CA TRP A 119 17.65 12.62 11.55
C TRP A 119 16.98 12.14 12.84
N ILE A 120 16.05 11.18 12.78
CA ILE A 120 15.34 10.68 13.97
C ILE A 120 16.33 10.01 14.91
N THR A 121 17.31 9.26 14.40
CA THR A 121 18.37 8.66 15.21
C THR A 121 19.26 9.74 15.83
N LYS A 122 19.61 10.81 15.12
CA LYS A 122 20.34 11.97 15.65
C LYS A 122 19.53 12.78 16.65
N ILE A 123 18.20 12.88 16.52
CA ILE A 123 17.33 13.50 17.52
C ILE A 123 17.20 12.60 18.74
N ILE A 124 17.06 11.29 18.58
CA ILE A 124 16.98 10.35 19.70
C ILE A 124 18.32 10.31 20.45
N VAL A 125 19.44 10.23 19.72
CA VAL A 125 20.79 10.31 20.29
C VAL A 125 21.05 11.69 20.89
N GLY A 126 20.63 12.77 20.24
CA GLY A 126 20.79 14.15 20.70
C GLY A 126 19.96 14.49 21.94
N LEU A 127 18.69 14.07 21.97
CA LEU A 127 17.82 14.16 23.14
C LEU A 127 18.29 13.21 24.25
N ALA A 128 18.79 12.04 23.90
CA ALA A 128 19.44 11.14 24.85
C ALA A 128 20.69 11.82 25.43
N LEU A 129 21.53 12.51 24.65
CA LEU A 129 22.72 13.20 25.17
C LEU A 129 22.38 14.36 26.12
N ILE A 130 21.36 15.16 25.80
CA ILE A 130 21.02 16.37 26.58
C ILE A 130 20.11 16.04 27.77
N LYS A 131 19.25 15.02 27.65
CA LYS A 131 18.25 14.65 28.67
C LYS A 131 18.39 13.21 29.18
N PHE A 132 19.54 12.55 28.98
CA PHE A 132 19.75 11.16 29.43
C PHE A 132 19.33 10.96 30.88
N ARG A 133 19.82 11.83 31.77
CA ARG A 133 19.52 11.76 33.20
C ARG A 133 18.04 11.93 33.50
N ALA A 134 17.33 12.77 32.74
CA ALA A 134 15.89 12.94 32.90
C ALA A 134 15.15 11.66 32.49
N ILE A 135 15.58 10.97 31.43
CA ILE A 135 14.99 9.69 31.00
C ILE A 135 15.14 8.63 32.09
N PHE A 136 16.34 8.45 32.67
CA PHE A 136 16.51 7.53 33.80
C PHE A 136 15.71 7.96 35.03
N SER A 137 15.58 9.26 35.28
CA SER A 137 14.75 9.76 36.37
C SER A 137 13.26 9.41 36.18
N TYR A 138 12.73 9.52 34.95
CA TYR A 138 11.35 9.14 34.64
C TYR A 138 11.14 7.63 34.67
N ILE A 139 12.11 6.84 34.19
CA ILE A 139 12.07 5.38 34.30
C ILE A 139 12.10 4.96 35.78
N SER A 140 12.98 5.57 36.58
CA SER A 140 13.05 5.31 38.02
C SER A 140 11.76 5.71 38.74
N LEU A 141 11.18 6.86 38.40
CA LEU A 141 9.90 7.30 38.95
C LEU A 141 8.78 6.30 38.60
N GLY A 142 8.69 5.89 37.34
CA GLY A 142 7.73 4.88 36.90
C GLY A 142 7.94 3.53 37.61
N ALA A 143 9.20 3.10 37.78
CA ALA A 143 9.51 1.86 38.49
C ALA A 143 9.11 1.92 39.97
N THR A 144 9.33 3.06 40.63
CA THR A 144 8.87 3.28 42.01
C THR A 144 7.35 3.26 42.09
N GLN A 145 6.63 3.94 41.20
CA GLN A 145 5.15 3.91 41.16
C GLN A 145 4.59 2.50 40.92
N ILE A 146 5.22 1.74 40.02
CA ILE A 146 4.86 0.34 39.78
C ILE A 146 5.14 -0.49 41.04
N ALA A 147 6.28 -0.28 41.71
CA ALA A 147 6.63 -1.03 42.92
C ALA A 147 5.65 -0.76 44.07
N GLU A 148 5.23 0.50 44.25
CA GLU A 148 4.24 0.93 45.24
C GLU A 148 2.84 0.36 44.98
N SER A 149 2.55 -0.06 43.74
CA SER A 149 1.28 -0.70 43.41
C SER A 149 1.13 -2.12 43.98
N PHE A 150 2.22 -2.75 44.43
CA PHE A 150 2.17 -4.09 45.01
C PHE A 150 1.89 -4.05 46.52
N PRO A 151 0.97 -4.89 47.04
CA PRO A 151 0.61 -4.89 48.45
C PRO A 151 1.63 -5.68 49.28
N THR A 152 2.87 -5.17 49.38
CA THR A 152 3.97 -5.76 50.16
C THR A 152 4.75 -4.70 50.93
N SER A 153 5.32 -5.08 52.07
CA SER A 153 6.28 -4.25 52.81
C SER A 153 7.70 -4.32 52.25
N GLN A 154 7.97 -5.26 51.34
CA GLN A 154 9.25 -5.41 50.68
C GLN A 154 9.38 -4.48 49.47
N ASN A 155 10.58 -3.97 49.23
CA ASN A 155 10.85 -3.09 48.11
C ASN A 155 10.83 -3.87 46.76
N MET A 156 9.84 -3.61 45.91
CA MET A 156 9.73 -4.23 44.58
C MET A 156 10.38 -3.42 43.44
N THR A 157 11.16 -2.38 43.75
CA THR A 157 11.76 -1.47 42.75
C THR A 157 12.63 -2.21 41.74
N VAL A 158 13.40 -3.22 42.16
CA VAL A 158 14.23 -4.03 41.24
C VAL A 158 13.37 -4.82 40.26
N PHE A 159 12.28 -5.42 40.76
CA PHE A 159 11.33 -6.14 39.92
C PHE A 159 10.66 -5.20 38.90
N SER A 160 10.24 -4.01 39.32
CA SER A 160 9.64 -3.01 38.44
C SER A 160 10.58 -2.54 37.33
N HIS A 161 11.86 -2.29 37.64
CA HIS A 161 12.86 -1.98 36.62
C HIS A 161 13.04 -3.13 35.63
N GLY A 162 13.16 -4.37 36.13
CA GLY A 162 13.26 -5.56 35.29
C GLY A 162 12.07 -5.69 34.35
N MET A 163 10.87 -5.44 34.84
CA MET A 163 9.64 -5.48 34.04
C MET A 163 9.63 -4.41 32.94
N ILE A 164 10.01 -3.16 33.26
CA ILE A 164 10.12 -2.08 32.25
C ILE A 164 11.07 -2.50 31.14
N TYR A 165 12.31 -2.87 31.48
CA TYR A 165 13.32 -3.19 30.48
C TYR A 165 12.96 -4.42 29.65
N PHE A 166 12.48 -5.48 30.30
CA PHE A 166 12.16 -6.73 29.62
C PHE A 166 11.01 -6.55 28.63
N TYR A 167 9.86 -6.03 29.08
CA TYR A 167 8.66 -5.95 28.24
C TYR A 167 8.73 -4.86 27.19
N PHE A 168 9.41 -3.74 27.47
CA PHE A 168 9.70 -2.75 26.45
C PHE A 168 10.58 -3.34 25.34
N THR A 169 11.68 -4.03 25.71
CA THR A 169 12.60 -4.65 24.73
C THR A 169 11.89 -5.74 23.93
N LEU A 170 11.09 -6.55 24.61
CA LEU A 170 10.32 -7.61 23.96
C LEU A 170 9.32 -7.04 22.95
N GLY A 171 8.55 -6.02 23.34
CA GLY A 171 7.64 -5.30 22.45
C GLY A 171 8.38 -4.74 21.24
N PHE A 172 9.53 -4.09 21.47
CA PHE A 172 10.37 -3.54 20.41
C PHE A 172 10.81 -4.62 19.42
N LEU A 173 11.34 -5.75 19.88
CA LEU A 173 11.76 -6.84 19.01
C LEU A 173 10.58 -7.42 18.22
N TRP A 174 9.42 -7.57 18.86
CA TRP A 174 8.20 -8.00 18.17
C TRP A 174 7.82 -7.06 17.03
N GLY A 175 7.70 -5.76 17.32
CA GLY A 175 7.37 -4.75 16.31
C GLY A 175 8.38 -4.74 15.18
N TYR A 176 9.68 -4.76 15.53
CA TYR A 176 10.76 -4.72 14.56
C TYR A 176 10.76 -5.92 13.61
N PHE A 177 10.75 -7.14 14.14
CA PHE A 177 10.80 -8.34 13.31
C PHE A 177 9.52 -8.54 12.51
N TRP A 178 8.36 -8.27 13.10
CA TRP A 178 7.08 -8.38 12.40
C TRP A 178 7.03 -7.44 11.20
N THR A 179 7.41 -6.16 11.39
CA THR A 179 7.42 -5.19 10.30
C THR A 179 8.44 -5.55 9.23
N ARG A 180 9.67 -5.91 9.63
CA ARG A 180 10.75 -6.16 8.68
C ARG A 180 10.52 -7.39 7.80
N THR A 181 9.87 -8.43 8.32
CA THR A 181 9.73 -9.71 7.61
C THR A 181 8.38 -9.89 6.92
N ARG A 182 7.31 -9.24 7.40
CA ARG A 182 5.94 -9.54 6.93
C ARG A 182 5.26 -8.34 6.29
N PHE A 183 5.32 -7.18 6.94
CA PHE A 183 4.60 -6.01 6.47
C PHE A 183 5.03 -5.60 5.05
N GLY A 184 6.34 -5.64 4.78
CA GLY A 184 6.86 -5.34 3.45
C GLY A 184 6.40 -6.34 2.38
N ASN A 185 6.40 -7.63 2.70
CA ASN A 185 5.97 -8.68 1.78
C ASN A 185 4.46 -8.62 1.49
N MET A 186 3.64 -8.27 2.48
CA MET A 186 2.18 -8.10 2.30
C MET A 186 1.86 -6.98 1.31
N LEU A 187 2.53 -5.83 1.43
CA LEU A 187 2.30 -4.67 0.55
C LEU A 187 2.80 -4.89 -0.89
N VAL A 188 3.86 -5.66 -1.07
CA VAL A 188 4.34 -6.05 -2.42
C VAL A 188 3.38 -7.04 -3.05
N LYS A 189 3.02 -8.11 -2.33
CA LYS A 189 2.14 -9.16 -2.83
C LYS A 189 0.77 -8.60 -3.23
N SER A 190 0.18 -7.72 -2.42
CA SER A 190 -1.12 -7.12 -2.74
C SER A 190 -1.11 -6.28 -4.03
N LYS A 191 0.04 -5.69 -4.40
CA LYS A 191 0.18 -4.94 -5.66
C LYS A 191 0.36 -5.89 -6.85
N ILE A 192 1.25 -6.88 -6.72
CA ILE A 192 1.49 -7.88 -7.77
C ILE A 192 0.20 -8.63 -8.12
N ASP A 193 -0.55 -9.08 -7.10
CA ASP A 193 -1.80 -9.80 -7.32
C ASP A 193 -2.82 -8.93 -8.09
N ARG A 194 -2.90 -7.62 -7.79
CA ARG A 194 -3.76 -6.68 -8.52
C ARG A 194 -3.32 -6.53 -9.97
N ASP A 195 -2.04 -6.27 -10.22
CA ASP A 195 -1.50 -6.08 -11.58
C ASP A 195 -1.69 -7.33 -12.45
N GLN A 196 -1.54 -8.53 -11.87
CA GLN A 196 -1.79 -9.79 -12.56
C GLN A 196 -3.27 -10.00 -12.90
N ILE A 197 -4.18 -9.73 -11.96
CA ILE A 197 -5.63 -9.81 -12.22
C ILE A 197 -6.03 -8.84 -13.34
N MET A 198 -5.44 -7.63 -13.34
CA MET A 198 -5.65 -6.62 -14.37
C MET A 198 -5.19 -7.10 -15.75
N ARG A 199 -3.99 -7.68 -15.84
CA ARG A 199 -3.46 -8.25 -17.08
C ARG A 199 -4.43 -9.29 -17.65
N ILE A 200 -4.84 -10.26 -16.84
CA ILE A 200 -5.73 -11.34 -17.27
C ILE A 200 -7.10 -10.77 -17.68
N ALA A 201 -7.66 -9.84 -16.91
CA ALA A 201 -8.96 -9.24 -17.21
C ALA A 201 -8.93 -8.45 -18.53
N ASN A 202 -7.89 -7.63 -18.74
CA ASN A 202 -7.73 -6.82 -19.94
C ASN A 202 -7.34 -7.66 -21.17
N GLU A 203 -6.53 -8.71 -21.01
CA GLU A 203 -6.25 -9.69 -22.08
C GLU A 203 -7.54 -10.35 -22.56
N ASN A 204 -8.37 -10.84 -21.62
CA ASN A 204 -9.66 -11.43 -21.96
C ASN A 204 -10.60 -10.42 -22.63
N LEU A 205 -10.65 -9.17 -22.18
CA LEU A 205 -11.44 -8.10 -22.82
C LEU A 205 -10.94 -7.73 -24.21
N SER A 206 -9.62 -7.70 -24.41
CA SER A 206 -9.02 -7.48 -25.73
C SER A 206 -9.30 -8.62 -26.72
N ALA A 207 -9.48 -9.85 -26.23
CA ALA A 207 -9.92 -10.98 -27.04
C ALA A 207 -11.40 -10.87 -27.49
N TYR A 208 -12.22 -10.07 -26.79
CA TYR A 208 -13.61 -9.75 -27.17
C TYR A 208 -13.74 -8.46 -27.99
N ALA A 209 -12.71 -7.62 -28.06
CA ALA A 209 -12.58 -6.61 -29.10
C ALA A 209 -12.25 -7.34 -30.41
N THR A 210 -13.26 -8.01 -30.98
CA THR A 210 -13.14 -8.77 -32.21
C THR A 210 -12.46 -7.92 -33.28
N PRO A 211 -11.31 -8.34 -33.80
CA PRO A 211 -10.85 -7.89 -35.10
C PRO A 211 -11.87 -8.48 -36.08
N SER A 212 -12.80 -7.68 -36.60
CA SER A 212 -13.57 -8.10 -37.79
C SER A 212 -12.67 -8.28 -39.01
N ASP A 213 -11.40 -7.89 -38.91
CA ASP A 213 -10.26 -8.35 -39.70
C ASP A 213 -9.09 -8.38 -38.73
N GLY A 214 -8.30 -9.47 -38.73
CA GLY A 214 -7.14 -9.75 -37.86
C GLY A 214 -6.12 -8.61 -37.73
N PRO A 215 -5.02 -8.78 -36.96
CA PRO A 215 -4.02 -7.73 -36.76
C PRO A 215 -3.50 -7.25 -38.12
N ARG A 216 -4.02 -6.10 -38.60
CA ARG A 216 -3.43 -5.39 -39.73
C ARG A 216 -2.28 -4.62 -39.15
N VAL A 217 -1.08 -4.99 -39.57
CA VAL A 217 0.11 -4.15 -39.44
C VAL A 217 -0.28 -2.79 -39.99
N MET A 218 -0.15 -1.74 -39.16
CA MET A 218 -0.28 -0.37 -39.65
C MET A 218 0.65 -0.17 -40.84
N GLU A 219 0.19 0.52 -41.89
CA GLU A 219 1.13 0.99 -42.92
C GLU A 219 2.23 1.81 -42.23
N ASN A 220 3.50 1.51 -42.54
CA ASN A 220 4.68 2.08 -41.88
C ASN A 220 4.63 3.61 -41.70
N ASP A 221 3.99 4.33 -42.62
CA ASP A 221 3.83 5.78 -42.57
C ASP A 221 2.99 6.26 -41.35
N SER A 222 1.96 5.50 -40.96
CA SER A 222 1.11 5.83 -39.81
C SER A 222 1.79 5.56 -38.46
N LEU A 223 2.61 4.52 -38.35
CA LEU A 223 3.44 4.25 -37.16
C LEU A 223 4.46 5.36 -36.91
N PHE A 224 5.16 5.81 -37.97
CA PHE A 224 6.13 6.89 -37.88
C PHE A 224 5.48 8.23 -37.47
N SER A 225 4.26 8.50 -37.95
CA SER A 225 3.49 9.68 -37.55
C SER A 225 3.04 9.65 -36.09
N LEU A 226 2.70 8.48 -35.56
CA LEU A 226 2.26 8.34 -34.18
C LEU A 226 3.44 8.44 -33.19
N GLU A 227 4.57 7.79 -33.49
CA GLU A 227 5.77 7.90 -32.66
C GLU A 227 6.28 9.34 -32.59
N SER A 228 6.32 10.04 -33.74
CA SER A 228 6.69 11.45 -33.77
C SER A 228 5.68 12.36 -33.05
N LEU A 229 4.38 12.08 -33.13
CA LEU A 229 3.36 12.79 -32.36
C LEU A 229 3.55 12.60 -30.84
N LEU A 230 3.79 11.36 -30.40
CA LEU A 230 4.01 11.04 -28.99
C LEU A 230 5.31 11.65 -28.45
N LEU A 231 6.37 11.71 -29.27
CA LEU A 231 7.63 12.36 -28.91
C LEU A 231 7.45 13.87 -28.64
N ASN A 232 6.55 14.51 -29.39
CA ASN A 232 6.23 15.94 -29.24
C ASN A 232 5.19 16.22 -28.14
N LYS A 233 4.68 15.19 -27.45
CA LYS A 233 3.68 15.29 -26.38
C LYS A 233 4.22 14.66 -25.10
N PRO A 234 5.13 15.35 -24.37
CA PRO A 234 5.75 14.80 -23.18
C PRO A 234 4.72 14.46 -22.12
N ILE A 235 5.03 13.44 -21.31
CA ILE A 235 4.21 13.09 -20.15
C ILE A 235 4.34 14.20 -19.11
N LEU A 236 3.24 14.89 -18.83
CA LEU A 236 3.20 15.98 -17.84
C LEU A 236 2.99 15.48 -16.41
N TYR A 237 2.26 14.36 -16.25
CA TYR A 237 1.93 13.78 -14.94
C TYR A 237 2.31 12.29 -14.93
N ASN A 238 3.21 11.89 -14.03
CA ASN A 238 3.74 10.53 -14.00
C ASN A 238 2.75 9.47 -13.49
N ASP A 239 1.78 9.87 -12.67
CA ASP A 239 0.78 8.96 -12.13
C ASP A 239 -0.49 8.90 -12.98
N ASP A 240 -0.59 9.78 -13.97
CA ASP A 240 -1.66 9.78 -14.95
C ASP A 240 -1.08 10.24 -16.29
N THR A 241 -0.52 9.27 -17.01
CA THR A 241 0.37 9.54 -18.14
C THR A 241 -0.30 10.17 -19.35
N GLN A 242 -1.62 10.33 -19.35
CA GLN A 242 -2.38 10.96 -20.44
C GLN A 242 -2.91 12.35 -20.08
N LYS A 243 -2.83 12.74 -18.80
CA LYS A 243 -3.38 14.02 -18.31
C LYS A 243 -2.68 15.21 -18.97
N GLY A 244 -3.46 16.09 -19.59
CA GLY A 244 -2.96 17.29 -20.26
C GLY A 244 -2.24 17.05 -21.60
N ARG A 245 -2.22 15.84 -22.15
CA ARG A 245 -1.51 15.52 -23.40
C ARG A 245 -2.38 15.69 -24.66
N TRP A 246 -3.69 15.70 -24.50
CA TRP A 246 -4.68 15.58 -25.59
C TRP A 246 -5.65 16.76 -25.62
N GLY A 247 -5.17 17.94 -25.22
CA GLY A 247 -5.91 19.20 -25.30
C GLY A 247 -6.96 19.40 -24.19
N SER A 248 -7.05 18.49 -23.21
CA SER A 248 -7.92 18.59 -22.02
C SER A 248 -9.40 18.89 -22.30
N LYS A 249 -9.90 18.47 -23.46
CA LYS A 249 -11.30 18.62 -23.87
C LYS A 249 -11.91 17.26 -24.16
N SER A 250 -13.01 16.93 -23.47
CA SER A 250 -13.79 15.72 -23.75
C SER A 250 -14.63 15.84 -25.02
N GLU A 251 -14.79 17.05 -25.55
CA GLU A 251 -15.52 17.38 -26.78
C GLU A 251 -14.70 18.32 -27.66
N ASN A 252 -14.49 17.94 -28.93
CA ASN A 252 -13.71 18.72 -29.87
C ASN A 252 -14.11 18.42 -31.31
N LYS A 253 -14.27 19.46 -32.14
CA LYS A 253 -14.54 19.36 -33.60
C LYS A 253 -15.63 18.31 -33.97
N GLY A 254 -16.73 18.28 -33.22
CA GLY A 254 -17.87 17.37 -33.46
C GLY A 254 -17.73 15.94 -32.91
N PHE A 255 -16.63 15.65 -32.19
CA PHE A 255 -16.41 14.36 -31.53
C PHE A 255 -16.40 14.50 -30.00
N ARG A 256 -16.85 13.45 -29.32
CA ARG A 256 -16.92 13.37 -27.86
C ARG A 256 -16.33 12.04 -27.37
N ILE A 257 -15.61 12.07 -26.25
CA ILE A 257 -15.25 10.89 -25.46
C ILE A 257 -16.02 10.88 -24.14
N GLN A 258 -16.59 9.73 -23.77
CA GLN A 258 -17.28 9.49 -22.51
C GLN A 258 -16.91 8.13 -21.93
N THR A 259 -17.19 7.92 -20.65
CA THR A 259 -16.99 6.62 -20.00
C THR A 259 -18.09 6.33 -19.00
N LYS A 260 -18.58 5.09 -18.99
CA LYS A 260 -19.42 4.55 -17.91
C LYS A 260 -18.59 3.62 -17.04
N VAL A 261 -18.67 3.77 -15.72
CA VAL A 261 -17.87 3.00 -14.76
C VAL A 261 -18.79 2.14 -13.90
N THR A 262 -18.54 0.83 -13.87
CA THR A 262 -19.32 -0.13 -13.08
C THR A 262 -18.40 -0.97 -12.20
N ALA A 263 -18.69 -1.07 -10.90
CA ALA A 263 -17.94 -1.96 -10.02
C ALA A 263 -18.23 -3.43 -10.37
N VAL A 264 -17.18 -4.21 -10.62
CA VAL A 264 -17.29 -5.64 -10.98
C VAL A 264 -16.78 -6.56 -9.88
N ALA A 265 -15.82 -6.10 -9.07
CA ALA A 265 -15.35 -6.76 -7.86
C ALA A 265 -14.80 -5.72 -6.89
N GLN A 266 -14.42 -6.14 -5.69
CA GLN A 266 -13.89 -5.23 -4.67
C GLN A 266 -12.61 -4.55 -5.15
N GLY A 267 -12.67 -3.24 -5.41
CA GLY A 267 -11.57 -2.44 -5.96
C GLY A 267 -11.28 -2.64 -7.45
N LEU A 268 -12.20 -3.23 -8.22
CA LEU A 268 -12.10 -3.39 -9.68
C LEU A 268 -13.35 -2.87 -10.36
N PHE A 269 -13.15 -2.11 -11.44
CA PHE A 269 -14.17 -1.38 -12.15
C PHE A 269 -14.07 -1.67 -13.65
N GLU A 270 -15.19 -2.00 -14.28
CA GLU A 270 -15.32 -2.03 -15.73
C GLU A 270 -15.63 -0.61 -16.25
N LEU A 271 -14.81 -0.15 -17.16
CA LEU A 271 -14.95 1.10 -17.89
C LEU A 271 -15.46 0.77 -19.30
N LEU A 272 -16.63 1.26 -19.66
CA LEU A 272 -17.10 1.32 -21.04
C LEU A 272 -16.74 2.70 -21.60
N ILE A 273 -15.66 2.76 -22.37
CA ILE A 273 -15.18 3.97 -23.03
C ILE A 273 -15.92 4.11 -24.36
N GLU A 274 -16.55 5.25 -24.61
CA GLU A 274 -17.35 5.54 -25.80
C GLU A 274 -16.79 6.77 -26.50
N VAL A 275 -16.45 6.65 -27.79
CA VAL A 275 -16.09 7.77 -28.66
C VAL A 275 -17.19 7.97 -29.69
N THR A 276 -17.78 9.16 -29.74
CA THR A 276 -18.98 9.47 -30.53
C THR A 276 -18.75 10.67 -31.45
N ALA A 277 -19.11 10.51 -32.73
CA ALA A 277 -19.29 11.59 -33.69
C ALA A 277 -20.70 12.18 -33.54
N PHE A 278 -20.84 13.22 -32.72
CA PHE A 278 -22.14 13.76 -32.28
C PHE A 278 -22.69 14.85 -33.20
N GLU A 279 -21.83 15.55 -33.95
CA GLU A 279 -22.26 16.52 -34.95
C GLU A 279 -22.61 15.85 -36.29
N PRO A 280 -23.67 16.27 -37.00
CA PRO A 280 -24.12 15.64 -38.24
C PRO A 280 -23.00 15.44 -39.28
N ASP A 281 -22.14 16.43 -39.45
CA ASP A 281 -21.07 16.46 -40.47
C ASP A 281 -19.76 15.77 -40.02
N SER A 282 -19.66 15.43 -38.73
CA SER A 282 -18.52 14.69 -38.19
C SER A 282 -18.62 13.20 -38.52
N ASN A 283 -17.56 12.63 -39.09
CA ASN A 283 -17.46 11.21 -39.44
C ASN A 283 -16.05 10.68 -39.18
N PHE A 284 -15.96 9.40 -38.83
CA PHE A 284 -14.69 8.68 -38.70
C PHE A 284 -14.17 8.32 -40.10
N LYS A 285 -12.95 8.78 -40.41
CA LYS A 285 -12.24 8.54 -41.67
C LYS A 285 -11.14 7.49 -41.51
N THR A 286 -10.59 7.37 -40.30
CA THR A 286 -9.54 6.42 -39.94
C THR A 286 -9.92 5.67 -38.66
N ASP A 287 -9.11 4.69 -38.30
CA ASP A 287 -9.18 4.07 -36.97
C ASP A 287 -9.02 5.13 -35.87
N ILE A 288 -9.69 4.90 -34.75
CA ILE A 288 -9.63 5.75 -33.55
C ILE A 288 -8.54 5.17 -32.65
N ILE A 289 -7.64 6.02 -32.18
CA ILE A 289 -6.58 5.61 -31.26
C ILE A 289 -6.97 6.07 -29.85
N VAL A 290 -7.13 5.14 -28.91
CA VAL A 290 -7.40 5.44 -27.50
C VAL A 290 -6.14 5.15 -26.68
N PHE A 291 -5.71 6.13 -25.91
CA PHE A 291 -4.53 6.04 -25.06
C PHE A 291 -4.98 5.89 -23.60
N LEU A 292 -4.55 4.79 -23.01
CA LEU A 292 -4.73 4.47 -21.59
C LEU A 292 -3.44 4.80 -20.82
N ASP A 293 -3.50 4.71 -19.50
CA ASP A 293 -2.32 4.85 -18.68
C ASP A 293 -1.26 3.76 -18.97
N ARG A 294 0.02 4.06 -18.78
CA ARG A 294 1.14 3.12 -18.96
C ARG A 294 1.05 1.85 -18.11
N THR A 295 0.26 1.87 -17.04
CA THR A 295 0.01 0.68 -16.18
C THR A 295 -0.72 -0.43 -16.94
N PHE A 296 -1.40 -0.11 -18.04
CA PHE A 296 -2.05 -1.09 -18.90
C PHE A 296 -1.03 -1.82 -19.79
N PRO A 297 -1.12 -3.16 -19.95
CA PRO A 297 -0.24 -3.92 -20.83
C PRO A 297 -0.34 -3.47 -22.30
N THR A 298 -1.59 -3.22 -22.72
CA THR A 298 -1.92 -2.60 -24.00
C THR A 298 -2.48 -1.22 -23.69
N ASN A 299 -1.59 -0.22 -23.61
CA ASN A 299 -1.93 1.15 -23.27
C ASN A 299 -2.38 1.99 -24.48
N THR A 300 -2.34 1.43 -25.69
CA THR A 300 -2.80 2.08 -26.92
C THR A 300 -3.74 1.12 -27.64
N LEU A 301 -5.01 1.50 -27.77
CA LEU A 301 -6.06 0.71 -28.38
C LEU A 301 -6.44 1.31 -29.73
N TYR A 302 -6.54 0.46 -30.75
CA TYR A 302 -6.98 0.84 -32.08
C TYR A 302 -8.39 0.34 -32.31
N LEU A 303 -9.33 1.27 -32.48
CA LEU A 303 -10.75 0.97 -32.61
C LEU A 303 -11.22 1.26 -34.04
N LYS A 304 -11.72 0.22 -34.72
CA LYS A 304 -12.32 0.37 -36.04
C LYS A 304 -13.73 0.97 -35.90
N PRO A 305 -14.04 2.08 -36.60
CA PRO A 305 -15.35 2.68 -36.53
C PRO A 305 -16.40 1.83 -37.25
N THR A 306 -17.40 1.36 -36.50
CA THR A 306 -18.55 0.57 -37.01
C THR A 306 -19.84 1.38 -37.10
N GLY A 307 -19.82 2.65 -36.70
CA GLY A 307 -20.96 3.55 -36.69
C GLY A 307 -20.60 4.93 -36.13
N ARG A 308 -21.59 5.69 -35.65
CA ARG A 308 -21.37 7.02 -35.04
C ARG A 308 -20.78 6.95 -33.63
N THR A 309 -20.92 5.82 -32.95
CA THR A 309 -20.33 5.57 -31.63
C THR A 309 -19.53 4.30 -31.69
N VAL A 310 -18.31 4.37 -31.20
CA VAL A 310 -17.40 3.23 -31.05
C VAL A 310 -17.12 3.08 -29.57
N SER A 311 -17.19 1.85 -29.06
CA SER A 311 -17.03 1.59 -27.63
C SER A 311 -16.06 0.46 -27.37
N VAL A 312 -15.28 0.58 -26.30
CA VAL A 312 -14.37 -0.45 -25.82
C VAL A 312 -14.50 -0.61 -24.32
N LYS A 313 -14.37 -1.84 -23.84
CA LYS A 313 -14.39 -2.17 -22.42
C LYS A 313 -12.98 -2.43 -21.91
N VAL A 314 -12.65 -1.85 -20.76
CA VAL A 314 -11.39 -2.09 -20.04
C VAL A 314 -11.68 -2.21 -18.55
N ILE A 315 -10.89 -2.97 -17.80
CA ILE A 315 -10.94 -2.94 -16.34
C ILE A 315 -9.93 -1.90 -15.83
N ALA A 316 -10.24 -1.22 -14.74
CA ALA A 316 -9.32 -0.40 -13.98
C ALA A 316 -9.59 -0.54 -12.46
N TYR A 317 -8.63 -0.16 -11.63
CA TYR A 317 -8.79 -0.14 -10.16
C TYR A 317 -8.99 1.27 -9.59
N GLU A 318 -8.64 2.31 -10.36
CA GLU A 318 -8.81 3.71 -10.00
C GLU A 318 -9.02 4.57 -11.25
N ALA A 319 -9.47 5.80 -11.04
CA ALA A 319 -9.63 6.80 -12.08
C ALA A 319 -8.27 7.17 -12.70
N PHE A 320 -8.28 7.55 -13.97
CA PHE A 320 -7.12 8.08 -14.70
C PHE A 320 -7.63 8.92 -15.89
N THR A 321 -6.74 9.59 -16.61
CA THR A 321 -7.11 10.34 -17.80
C THR A 321 -7.04 9.44 -19.02
N ILE A 322 -8.08 9.46 -19.85
CA ILE A 322 -8.10 8.77 -21.13
C ILE A 322 -7.83 9.79 -22.24
N GLY A 323 -6.87 9.50 -23.12
CA GLY A 323 -6.67 10.24 -24.36
C GLY A 323 -7.35 9.54 -25.53
N ALA A 324 -7.78 10.29 -26.54
CA ALA A 324 -8.12 9.72 -27.84
C ALA A 324 -7.71 10.64 -28.99
N LEU A 325 -7.28 10.04 -30.09
CA LEU A 325 -6.99 10.69 -31.36
C LEU A 325 -7.93 10.15 -32.43
N VAL A 326 -8.70 11.05 -33.03
CA VAL A 326 -9.68 10.75 -34.08
C VAL A 326 -9.20 11.38 -35.38
N ASN A 327 -9.28 10.63 -36.49
CA ASN A 327 -8.88 11.08 -37.83
C ASN A 327 -7.44 11.62 -37.89
N ASN A 328 -6.55 11.15 -37.01
CA ASN A 328 -5.17 11.62 -36.84
C ASN A 328 -5.00 13.13 -36.54
N GLU A 329 -6.08 13.84 -36.22
CA GLU A 329 -6.05 15.31 -36.06
C GLU A 329 -6.85 15.82 -34.86
N VAL A 330 -7.93 15.14 -34.48
CA VAL A 330 -8.82 15.60 -33.41
C VAL A 330 -8.44 14.91 -32.13
N GLU A 331 -7.88 15.69 -31.21
CA GLU A 331 -7.52 15.24 -29.87
C GLU A 331 -8.70 15.41 -28.91
N LEU A 332 -8.90 14.38 -28.10
CA LEU A 332 -9.90 14.31 -27.03
C LEU A 332 -9.25 13.81 -25.75
N GLU A 333 -9.69 14.35 -24.62
CA GLU A 333 -9.17 14.01 -23.29
C GLU A 333 -10.32 13.92 -22.28
N LEU A 334 -10.36 12.83 -21.51
CA LEU A 334 -11.33 12.63 -20.44
C LEU A 334 -10.62 12.31 -19.13
N ASP A 335 -10.57 13.29 -18.23
CA ASP A 335 -10.11 13.09 -16.86
C ASP A 335 -11.23 12.44 -16.04
N LEU A 336 -11.11 11.13 -15.76
CA LEU A 336 -12.11 10.36 -15.03
C LEU A 336 -12.24 10.81 -13.57
N GLN A 337 -11.18 11.38 -12.99
CA GLN A 337 -11.18 11.88 -11.61
C GLN A 337 -12.10 13.11 -11.47
N ARG A 338 -12.33 13.85 -12.55
CA ARG A 338 -13.19 15.05 -12.57
C ARG A 338 -14.65 14.75 -12.91
N GLN A 339 -14.97 13.54 -13.34
CA GLN A 339 -16.33 13.17 -13.69
C GLN A 339 -17.17 12.92 -12.44
N GLN A 340 -18.45 13.22 -12.50
CA GLN A 340 -19.39 12.92 -11.42
C GLN A 340 -20.17 11.64 -11.73
N GLY A 341 -20.60 10.93 -10.69
CA GLY A 341 -21.50 9.78 -10.81
C GLY A 341 -20.81 8.42 -10.91
N TYR A 342 -19.49 8.33 -10.75
CA TYR A 342 -18.80 7.04 -10.62
C TYR A 342 -18.83 6.53 -9.17
N PRO A 343 -18.58 5.21 -8.94
CA PRO A 343 -18.47 4.66 -7.59
C PRO A 343 -17.44 5.42 -6.75
N LYS A 344 -17.72 5.69 -5.48
CA LYS A 344 -16.82 6.47 -4.59
C LYS A 344 -15.42 5.87 -4.48
N GLU A 345 -15.33 4.54 -4.49
CA GLU A 345 -14.08 3.78 -4.40
C GLU A 345 -13.24 3.83 -5.68
N PHE A 346 -13.78 4.37 -6.78
CA PHE A 346 -13.05 4.52 -8.04
C PHE A 346 -12.14 5.76 -8.06
N TYR A 347 -12.49 6.78 -7.29
CA TYR A 347 -11.70 8.00 -7.16
C TYR A 347 -10.55 7.79 -6.17
N TYR A 348 -9.41 8.44 -6.42
CA TYR A 348 -8.25 8.42 -5.53
C TYR A 348 -7.93 9.77 -4.91
#